data_AF-A0A1J3JHK9-F1
#
_entry.id   AF-A0A1J3JHK9-F1
#
_cell.length_a   1.000
_cell.length_b   1.000
_cell.length_c   1.000
_cell.angle_alpha   90.00
_cell.angle_beta   90.00
_cell.angle_gamma   90.00
#
_symmetry.space_group_name_H-M   'P 1'
#
loop_
_entity.id
_entity.type
_entity.pdbx_description
1 polymer ?
#
loop_
_entity_poly.entity_id
_entity_poly.type
_entity_poly.pdbx_seq_one_letter_code
_entity_poly.pdbx_strand_id
1 'polypeptide(L)'
;MGDYIYPDRFIYQYTLDLQYKGLYMEQGKLVTFYAAIDFSGNKLEGEIPESIGFSKTLIALNLSNNSFKGHIPMSIANLTELESLDLSGNKLSREIPKEIGRLSFLAYIDVSDNQLTGEIPQGTQIIGQPKSSFEGNPGLCGLPLEESCLSSNTQDPKQEEEEEEEEILTWKQRRTYIQG
;
A
#
# COMPACT_ATOMS: atom_id res chain seq x y z
N MET A 1 40.24 -3.79 -16.72
CA MET A 1 39.67 -4.42 -15.51
C MET A 1 40.24 -3.70 -14.31
N GLY A 2 39.50 -2.78 -13.73
CA GLY A 2 39.88 -2.12 -12.48
C GLY A 2 38.95 -2.63 -11.38
N ASP A 3 39.53 -3.27 -10.37
CA ASP A 3 38.80 -3.79 -9.23
C ASP A 3 38.34 -2.60 -8.36
N TYR A 4 37.02 -2.37 -8.34
CA TYR A 4 36.41 -1.41 -7.42
C TYR A 4 36.37 -2.04 -6.03
N ILE A 5 37.32 -1.66 -5.19
CA ILE A 5 37.32 -1.93 -3.75
C ILE A 5 36.25 -1.02 -3.13
N TYR A 6 35.13 -1.60 -2.70
CA TYR A 6 34.17 -0.89 -1.86
C TYR A 6 34.85 -0.56 -0.52
N PRO A 7 34.98 0.71 -0.12
CA PRO A 7 35.47 1.04 1.20
C PRO A 7 34.49 0.52 2.25
N ASP A 8 35.05 0.05 3.36
CA ASP A 8 34.35 -0.53 4.50
C ASP A 8 33.05 0.22 4.82
N ARG A 9 31.95 -0.54 4.97
CA ARG A 9 30.69 -0.01 5.49
C ARG A 9 30.97 0.62 6.85
N PHE A 10 30.93 1.94 6.93
CA PHE A 10 30.88 2.65 8.19
C PHE A 10 29.55 2.29 8.88
N ILE A 11 29.59 1.36 9.82
CA ILE A 11 28.49 1.09 10.73
C ILE A 11 28.62 2.12 11.85
N TYR A 12 27.80 3.17 11.82
CA TYR A 12 27.67 4.08 12.94
C TYR A 12 27.03 3.32 14.10
N GLN A 13 27.84 2.88 15.06
CA GLN A 13 27.36 2.35 16.33
C GLN A 13 27.19 3.53 17.30
N TYR A 14 25.94 3.87 17.60
CA TYR A 14 25.65 4.82 18.67
C TYR A 14 25.73 4.08 20.00
N THR A 15 26.79 4.30 20.76
CA THR A 15 26.91 3.86 22.15
C THR A 15 26.40 4.96 23.08
N LEU A 16 25.46 4.63 23.97
CA LEU A 16 24.99 5.54 25.02
C LEU A 16 25.61 5.12 26.34
N ASP A 17 26.65 5.83 26.76
CA ASP A 17 27.33 5.55 28.02
C ASP A 17 26.61 6.27 29.17
N LEU A 18 25.91 5.51 30.02
CA LEU A 18 25.28 6.04 31.22
C LEU A 18 26.18 5.77 32.43
N GLN A 19 26.66 6.84 33.08
CA GLN A 19 27.46 6.74 34.30
C GLN A 19 26.65 7.18 35.53
N TYR A 20 26.57 6.31 36.53
CA TYR A 20 25.97 6.65 37.83
C TYR A 20 26.90 6.19 38.96
N LYS A 21 27.34 7.14 39.79
CA LYS A 21 28.23 6.89 40.94
C LYS A 21 29.49 6.09 40.59
N GLY A 22 30.07 6.33 39.42
CA GLY A 22 31.30 5.66 38.97
C GLY A 22 31.10 4.23 38.44
N LEU A 23 29.86 3.76 38.35
CA LEU A 23 29.52 2.52 37.66
C LEU A 23 29.16 2.85 36.21
N TYR A 24 29.84 2.18 35.28
CA TYR A 24 29.47 2.16 33.86
C TYR A 24 28.42 1.07 33.65
N MET A 25 27.27 1.44 33.12
CA MET A 25 26.27 0.49 32.69
C MET A 25 26.48 0.25 31.19
N GLU A 26 27.27 -0.76 30.82
CA GLU A 26 27.27 -1.28 29.45
C GLU A 26 26.02 -2.14 29.24
N GLN A 27 24.89 -1.49 29.06
CA GLN A 27 23.75 -2.14 28.45
C GLN A 27 23.73 -1.71 27.00
N GLY A 28 24.02 -2.66 26.11
CA GLY A 28 23.70 -2.58 24.69
C GLY A 28 22.19 -2.52 24.50
N LYS A 29 21.58 -1.41 24.93
CA LYS A 29 20.23 -1.06 24.57
C LYS A 29 20.32 -0.75 23.09
N LEU A 30 19.66 -1.56 22.26
CA LEU A 30 19.34 -1.16 20.88
C LEU A 30 18.79 0.26 21.01
N VAL A 31 19.53 1.25 20.54
CA VAL A 31 18.94 2.56 20.28
C VAL A 31 18.03 2.28 19.08
N THR A 32 16.81 1.83 19.35
CA THR A 32 15.77 1.73 18.34
C THR A 32 15.51 3.16 17.91
N PHE A 33 16.28 3.64 16.93
CA PHE A 33 16.02 4.91 16.30
C PHE A 33 14.66 4.75 15.62
N TYR A 34 13.63 5.37 16.19
CA TYR A 34 12.33 5.46 15.55
C TYR A 34 12.53 6.30 14.29
N ALA A 35 12.78 5.63 13.16
CA ALA A 35 13.02 6.31 11.90
C ALA A 35 11.67 6.69 11.32
N ALA A 36 11.32 7.96 11.46
CA ALA A 36 10.10 8.53 10.92
C ALA A 36 10.46 9.60 9.89
N ILE A 37 9.77 9.59 8.75
CA ILE A 37 9.78 10.67 7.76
C ILE A 37 8.40 11.28 7.76
N ASP A 38 8.31 12.57 8.10
CA ASP A 38 7.08 13.34 8.01
C ASP A 38 7.31 14.57 7.13
N PHE A 39 6.66 14.56 5.96
CA PHE A 39 6.59 15.68 5.03
C PHE A 39 5.15 16.15 4.80
N SER A 40 4.24 15.83 5.71
CA SER A 40 2.83 16.15 5.58
C SER A 40 2.55 17.66 5.51
N GLY A 41 1.46 18.05 4.86
CA GLY A 41 0.98 19.43 4.85
C GLY A 41 1.86 20.41 4.06
N ASN A 42 2.47 19.94 2.97
CA ASN A 42 3.35 20.73 2.11
C ASN A 42 2.78 20.86 0.69
N LYS A 43 3.59 21.43 -0.21
CA LYS A 43 3.28 21.58 -1.64
C LYS A 43 4.21 20.72 -2.50
N LEU A 44 4.63 19.56 -1.99
CA LEU A 44 5.50 18.66 -2.75
C LEU A 44 4.72 18.09 -3.94
N GLU A 45 5.36 18.08 -5.09
CA GLU A 45 4.80 17.62 -6.37
C GLU A 45 5.69 16.55 -6.98
N GLY A 46 5.18 15.89 -8.03
CA GLY A 46 5.90 14.80 -8.71
C GLY A 46 5.48 13.43 -8.20
N GLU A 47 6.26 12.42 -8.54
CA GLU A 47 5.99 11.03 -8.14
C GLU A 47 6.76 10.68 -6.86
N ILE A 48 6.25 9.72 -6.10
CA ILE A 48 7.00 9.13 -4.98
C ILE A 48 8.10 8.25 -5.60
N PRO A 49 9.38 8.54 -5.34
CA PRO A 49 10.47 7.82 -6.00
C PRO A 49 10.63 6.39 -5.46
N GLU A 50 11.02 5.46 -6.33
CA GLU A 50 11.32 4.06 -5.95
C GLU A 50 12.45 3.93 -4.92
N SER A 51 13.27 4.97 -4.76
CA SER A 51 14.32 5.00 -3.73
C SER A 51 13.78 5.03 -2.30
N ILE A 52 12.48 5.31 -2.09
CA ILE A 52 11.86 5.25 -0.76
C ILE A 52 12.07 3.89 -0.10
N GLY A 53 12.02 2.80 -0.89
CA GLY A 53 12.22 1.43 -0.42
C GLY A 53 13.63 1.08 0.03
N PHE A 54 14.60 2.00 -0.05
CA PHE A 54 15.94 1.79 0.51
C PHE A 54 15.98 1.97 2.03
N SER A 55 15.02 2.69 2.61
CA SER A 55 14.95 2.99 4.04
C SER A 55 14.33 1.84 4.84
N LYS A 56 14.98 0.67 4.84
CA LYS A 56 14.41 -0.56 5.43
C LYS A 56 14.08 -0.50 6.92
N THR A 57 14.69 0.44 7.64
CA THR A 57 14.48 0.64 9.09
C THR A 57 13.38 1.68 9.37
N LEU A 58 12.70 2.20 8.33
CA LEU A 58 11.67 3.21 8.48
C LEU A 58 10.43 2.61 9.16
N ILE A 59 9.96 3.27 10.21
CA ILE A 59 8.82 2.85 11.03
C ILE A 59 7.57 3.66 10.67
N ALA A 60 7.73 4.95 10.35
CA ALA A 60 6.62 5.81 9.96
C ALA A 60 6.96 6.63 8.72
N LEU A 61 6.04 6.64 7.75
CA LEU A 61 6.11 7.47 6.56
C LEU A 61 4.81 8.27 6.42
N ASN A 62 4.91 9.58 6.61
CA ASN A 62 3.80 10.50 6.40
C ASN A 62 4.12 11.46 5.24
N LEU A 63 3.37 11.31 4.15
CA LEU A 63 3.44 12.15 2.95
C LEU A 63 2.09 12.86 2.67
N SER A 64 1.17 12.88 3.64
CA SER A 64 -0.19 13.34 3.42
C SER A 64 -0.29 14.84 3.13
N ASN A 65 -1.42 15.26 2.56
CA ASN A 65 -1.72 16.66 2.31
C ASN A 65 -0.62 17.35 1.48
N ASN A 66 -0.32 16.77 0.31
CA ASN A 66 0.65 17.25 -0.67
C ASN A 66 0.05 17.24 -2.08
N SER A 67 0.87 17.28 -3.12
CA SER A 67 0.46 17.18 -4.52
C SER A 67 1.21 16.07 -5.26
N PHE A 68 1.58 15.00 -4.56
CA PHE A 68 2.17 13.81 -5.19
C PHE A 68 1.18 13.20 -6.19
N LYS A 69 1.69 12.76 -7.34
CA LYS A 69 0.95 12.20 -8.47
C LYS A 69 1.57 10.88 -8.92
N GLY A 70 1.00 10.24 -9.92
CA GLY A 70 1.49 8.95 -10.42
C GLY A 70 0.99 7.79 -9.56
N HIS A 71 1.74 6.70 -9.49
CA HIS A 71 1.37 5.52 -8.71
C HIS A 71 2.12 5.45 -7.38
N ILE A 72 1.61 4.64 -6.46
CA ILE A 72 2.36 4.23 -5.27
C ILE A 72 3.48 3.27 -5.74
N PRO A 73 4.76 3.54 -5.46
CA PRO A 73 5.86 2.69 -5.93
C PRO A 73 5.83 1.33 -5.24
N MET A 74 6.08 0.25 -6.00
CA MET A 74 6.08 -1.12 -5.46
C MET A 74 7.15 -1.31 -4.37
N SER A 75 8.23 -0.51 -4.43
CA SER A 75 9.30 -0.53 -3.42
C SER A 75 8.86 -0.12 -2.01
N ILE A 76 7.67 0.45 -1.81
CA ILE A 76 7.10 0.65 -0.46
C ILE A 76 7.00 -0.68 0.31
N ALA A 77 6.77 -1.80 -0.39
CA ALA A 77 6.74 -3.12 0.23
C ALA A 77 8.12 -3.59 0.77
N ASN A 78 9.20 -2.88 0.48
CA ASN A 78 10.53 -3.15 1.05
C ASN A 78 10.75 -2.51 2.43
N LEU A 79 9.83 -1.66 2.88
CA LEU A 79 9.86 -1.03 4.20
C LEU A 79 9.35 -2.01 5.26
N THR A 80 10.10 -3.09 5.49
CA THR A 80 9.61 -4.25 6.25
C THR A 80 9.28 -3.94 7.72
N GLU A 81 9.87 -2.89 8.30
CA GLU A 81 9.62 -2.44 9.68
C GLU A 81 8.54 -1.34 9.76
N LEU A 82 7.85 -1.02 8.66
CA LEU A 82 6.89 0.07 8.62
C LEU A 82 5.63 -0.26 9.43
N GLU A 83 5.31 0.61 10.39
CA GLU A 83 4.14 0.53 11.26
C GLU A 83 3.05 1.53 10.83
N SER A 84 3.42 2.66 10.23
CA SER A 84 2.48 3.73 9.85
C SER A 84 2.79 4.28 8.46
N LEU A 85 1.78 4.27 7.58
CA LEU A 85 1.83 4.82 6.23
C LEU A 85 0.66 5.78 5.98
N ASP A 86 0.93 7.06 5.86
CA ASP A 86 -0.07 8.07 5.49
C ASP A 86 0.27 8.70 4.15
N LEU A 87 -0.57 8.43 3.15
CA LEU A 87 -0.49 8.97 1.79
C LEU A 87 -1.75 9.81 1.44
N SER A 88 -2.61 10.08 2.43
CA SER A 88 -3.90 10.72 2.24
C SER A 88 -3.79 12.15 1.66
N GLY A 89 -4.84 12.64 1.00
CA GLY A 89 -4.88 14.02 0.52
C GLY A 89 -3.78 14.34 -0.51
N ASN A 90 -3.63 13.48 -1.52
CA ASN A 90 -2.69 13.64 -2.63
C ASN A 90 -3.42 13.49 -3.98
N LYS A 91 -2.67 13.37 -5.08
CA LYS A 91 -3.18 13.11 -6.44
C LYS A 91 -2.67 11.76 -6.97
N LEU A 92 -2.43 10.80 -6.09
CA LEU A 92 -1.97 9.45 -6.45
C LEU A 92 -3.07 8.74 -7.22
N SER A 93 -2.69 7.88 -8.14
CA SER A 93 -3.56 7.24 -9.12
C SER A 93 -3.11 5.80 -9.38
N ARG A 94 -3.93 5.05 -10.14
CA ARG A 94 -3.74 3.60 -10.38
C ARG A 94 -3.99 2.76 -9.13
N GLU A 95 -3.64 1.48 -9.23
CA GLU A 95 -3.84 0.47 -8.20
C GLU A 95 -2.89 0.64 -7.02
N ILE A 96 -3.37 0.28 -5.83
CA ILE A 96 -2.53 0.07 -4.65
C ILE A 96 -1.71 -1.21 -4.90
N PRO A 97 -0.36 -1.17 -4.81
CA PRO A 97 0.47 -2.35 -5.00
C PRO A 97 0.07 -3.47 -4.04
N LYS A 98 -0.27 -4.64 -4.58
CA LYS A 98 -0.64 -5.82 -3.77
C LYS A 98 0.46 -6.25 -2.80
N GLU A 99 1.71 -5.91 -3.10
CA GLU A 99 2.88 -6.19 -2.29
C GLU A 99 2.82 -5.49 -0.92
N ILE A 100 2.04 -4.41 -0.76
CA ILE A 100 1.79 -3.77 0.55
C ILE A 100 1.19 -4.76 1.55
N GLY A 101 0.44 -5.76 1.09
CA GLY A 101 -0.07 -6.83 1.94
C GLY A 101 1.02 -7.68 2.63
N ARG A 102 2.29 -7.53 2.25
CA ARG A 102 3.45 -8.20 2.90
C ARG A 102 4.00 -7.46 4.11
N LEU A 103 3.59 -6.20 4.34
CA LEU A 103 4.06 -5.39 5.45
C LEU A 103 3.41 -5.88 6.76
N SER A 104 4.08 -6.80 7.45
CA SER A 104 3.51 -7.51 8.60
C SER A 104 3.33 -6.63 9.84
N PHE A 105 4.13 -5.57 9.98
CA PHE A 105 4.08 -4.63 11.10
C PHE A 105 3.18 -3.42 10.85
N LEU A 106 2.63 -3.27 9.64
CA LEU A 106 1.80 -2.13 9.29
C LEU A 106 0.54 -2.13 10.16
N ALA A 107 0.44 -1.16 11.06
CA ALA A 107 -0.67 -1.01 11.99
C ALA A 107 -1.65 0.07 11.53
N TYR A 108 -1.17 1.06 10.78
CA TYR A 108 -1.97 2.16 10.25
C TYR A 108 -1.62 2.39 8.78
N ILE A 109 -2.66 2.48 7.95
CA ILE A 109 -2.57 2.95 6.58
C ILE A 109 -3.70 3.94 6.30
N ASP A 110 -3.39 5.01 5.60
CA ASP A 110 -4.37 5.93 5.05
C ASP A 110 -3.96 6.34 3.64
N VAL A 111 -4.84 6.06 2.68
CA VAL A 111 -4.71 6.39 1.26
C VAL A 111 -5.92 7.18 0.76
N SER A 112 -6.71 7.72 1.70
CA SER A 112 -7.93 8.46 1.40
C SER A 112 -7.66 9.72 0.59
N ASP A 113 -8.71 10.26 -0.04
CA ASP A 113 -8.65 11.51 -0.80
C ASP A 113 -7.53 11.52 -1.85
N ASN A 114 -7.59 10.55 -2.76
CA ASN A 114 -6.69 10.38 -3.90
C ASN A 114 -7.49 10.02 -5.17
N GLN A 115 -6.82 9.56 -6.23
CA GLN A 115 -7.42 9.09 -7.48
C GLN A 115 -7.09 7.61 -7.74
N LEU A 116 -6.92 6.83 -6.66
CA LEU A 116 -6.60 5.40 -6.74
C LEU A 116 -7.78 4.60 -7.32
N THR A 117 -7.46 3.49 -7.96
CA THR A 117 -8.42 2.64 -8.66
C THR A 117 -8.18 1.16 -8.39
N GLY A 118 -9.17 0.31 -8.68
CA GLY A 118 -9.04 -1.14 -8.61
C GLY A 118 -9.37 -1.71 -7.24
N GLU A 119 -9.09 -2.99 -7.05
CA GLU A 119 -9.42 -3.70 -5.81
C GLU A 119 -8.41 -3.39 -4.70
N ILE A 120 -8.91 -3.14 -3.48
CA ILE A 120 -8.05 -2.98 -2.30
C ILE A 120 -7.30 -4.30 -2.03
N PRO A 121 -5.95 -4.27 -1.93
CA PRO A 121 -5.16 -5.46 -1.66
C PRO A 121 -5.60 -6.22 -0.41
N GLN A 122 -5.78 -7.51 -0.58
CA GLN A 122 -6.09 -8.39 0.53
C GLN A 122 -4.81 -8.69 1.33
N GLY A 123 -4.77 -8.21 2.57
CA GLY A 123 -3.72 -8.45 3.53
C GLY A 123 -4.26 -8.30 4.94
N THR A 124 -3.76 -9.07 5.90
CA THR A 124 -4.27 -9.06 7.28
C THR A 124 -4.25 -7.67 7.89
N GLN A 125 -3.23 -6.88 7.56
CA GLN A 125 -3.08 -5.50 8.03
C GLN A 125 -3.91 -4.46 7.27
N ILE A 126 -4.46 -4.81 6.11
CA ILE A 126 -5.21 -3.90 5.23
C ILE A 126 -6.72 -4.07 5.45
N ILE A 127 -7.20 -5.30 5.56
CA ILE A 127 -8.64 -5.60 5.73
C ILE A 127 -9.15 -5.10 7.10
N GLY A 128 -8.29 -5.08 8.12
CA GLY A 128 -8.64 -4.59 9.46
C GLY A 128 -8.68 -3.07 9.60
N GLN A 129 -8.37 -2.33 8.54
CA GLN A 129 -8.29 -0.87 8.57
C GLN A 129 -9.69 -0.27 8.39
N PRO A 130 -9.94 0.92 8.95
CA PRO A 130 -11.24 1.56 8.82
C PRO A 130 -11.50 1.92 7.36
N LYS A 131 -12.77 1.86 6.94
CA LYS A 131 -13.18 2.28 5.59
C LYS A 131 -12.71 3.69 5.22
N SER A 132 -12.64 4.59 6.21
CA SER A 132 -12.19 5.97 6.04
C SER A 132 -10.79 6.06 5.45
N SER A 133 -9.90 5.10 5.73
CA SER A 133 -8.55 5.03 5.17
C SER A 133 -8.52 4.87 3.65
N PHE A 134 -9.64 4.52 3.01
CA PHE A 134 -9.73 4.28 1.57
C PHE A 134 -10.80 5.13 0.89
N GLU A 135 -11.60 5.88 1.65
CA GLU A 135 -12.63 6.79 1.14
C GLU A 135 -12.01 7.93 0.31
N GLY A 136 -12.82 8.63 -0.49
CA GLY A 136 -12.32 9.72 -1.33
C GLY A 136 -11.53 9.27 -2.57
N ASN A 137 -11.62 7.99 -2.96
CA ASN A 137 -11.02 7.43 -4.17
C ASN A 137 -12.11 6.83 -5.08
N PRO A 138 -12.56 7.51 -6.13
CA PRO A 138 -13.74 7.11 -6.90
C PRO A 138 -13.66 5.77 -7.65
N GLY A 139 -12.46 5.23 -7.85
CA GLY A 139 -12.28 3.96 -8.56
C GLY A 139 -11.82 2.80 -7.68
N LEU A 140 -11.65 3.02 -6.36
CA LEU A 140 -11.30 1.96 -5.43
C LEU A 140 -12.53 1.14 -5.05
N CYS A 141 -12.37 -0.17 -4.96
CA CYS A 141 -13.45 -1.10 -4.63
C CYS A 141 -12.93 -2.28 -3.78
N GLY A 142 -13.84 -3.09 -3.26
CA GLY A 142 -13.51 -4.23 -2.40
C GLY A 142 -13.25 -3.84 -0.94
N LEU A 143 -13.18 -4.83 -0.05
CA LEU A 143 -13.07 -4.61 1.39
C LEU A 143 -11.83 -3.78 1.76
N PRO A 144 -11.93 -2.81 2.69
CA PRO A 144 -13.08 -2.51 3.55
C PRO A 144 -14.15 -1.58 2.94
N LEU A 145 -14.05 -1.20 1.67
CA LEU A 145 -15.14 -0.50 0.98
C LEU A 145 -16.23 -1.52 0.62
N GLU A 146 -17.51 -1.19 0.87
CA GLU A 146 -18.65 -2.04 0.50
C GLU A 146 -18.93 -2.01 -1.02
N GLU A 147 -18.08 -1.35 -1.80
CA GLU A 147 -18.22 -1.22 -3.25
C GLU A 147 -17.77 -2.49 -3.99
N SER A 148 -18.63 -2.99 -4.88
CA SER A 148 -18.36 -4.17 -5.68
C SER A 148 -17.45 -3.85 -6.86
N CYS A 149 -16.33 -4.56 -6.99
CA CYS A 149 -15.41 -4.44 -8.12
C CYS A 149 -15.96 -4.94 -9.47
N LEU A 150 -17.22 -5.38 -9.54
CA LEU A 150 -17.84 -5.98 -10.73
C LEU A 150 -18.47 -4.96 -11.69
N SER A 151 -17.81 -3.83 -11.94
CA SER A 151 -18.32 -2.82 -12.89
C SER A 151 -17.26 -2.32 -13.86
N SER A 152 -16.78 -3.22 -14.72
CA SER A 152 -16.21 -2.83 -16.02
C SER A 152 -16.43 -3.92 -17.08
N ASN A 153 -17.67 -4.03 -17.59
CA ASN A 153 -17.99 -4.27 -19.01
C ASN A 153 -19.49 -4.55 -19.22
N THR A 154 -20.26 -3.48 -19.47
CA THR A 154 -21.29 -3.42 -20.52
C THR A 154 -21.69 -1.95 -20.70
N GLN A 155 -21.03 -1.27 -21.63
CA GLN A 155 -21.68 -0.17 -22.33
C GLN A 155 -22.56 -0.82 -23.40
N ASP A 156 -23.82 -1.11 -23.04
CA ASP A 156 -24.86 -1.28 -24.06
C ASP A 156 -25.23 0.11 -24.59
N PRO A 157 -25.17 0.35 -25.92
CA PRO A 157 -25.76 1.53 -26.50
C PRO A 157 -27.28 1.46 -26.34
N LYS A 158 -27.87 2.49 -25.74
CA LYS A 158 -29.31 2.74 -25.74
C LYS A 158 -29.90 2.54 -27.15
N GLN A 159 -30.86 1.63 -27.29
CA GLN A 159 -31.93 1.70 -28.29
C GLN A 159 -33.26 1.28 -27.65
N GLU A 160 -34.30 1.90 -28.20
CA GLU A 160 -35.64 2.09 -27.65
C GLU A 160 -36.46 0.80 -27.52
N GLU A 161 -37.48 0.89 -26.68
CA GLU A 161 -38.47 -0.15 -26.36
C GLU A 161 -39.18 -0.71 -27.61
N GLU A 162 -39.14 -2.03 -27.80
CA GLU A 162 -40.24 -2.78 -28.42
C GLU A 162 -40.46 -4.06 -27.61
N GLU A 163 -41.68 -4.21 -27.08
CA GLU A 163 -42.18 -5.39 -26.38
C GLU A 163 -42.45 -6.51 -27.41
N GLU A 164 -41.70 -7.62 -27.33
CA GLU A 164 -42.16 -8.91 -27.86
C GLU A 164 -41.79 -10.02 -26.85
N GLU A 165 -42.82 -10.69 -26.33
CA GLU A 165 -42.71 -11.97 -25.62
C GLU A 165 -42.32 -13.07 -26.61
N GLU A 166 -41.30 -13.89 -26.31
CA GLU A 166 -41.40 -15.35 -26.17
C GLU A 166 -40.03 -16.08 -26.17
N GLU A 167 -40.05 -17.24 -25.51
CA GLU A 167 -39.06 -18.33 -25.47
C GLU A 167 -37.78 -18.20 -24.62
N ILE A 168 -37.95 -18.58 -23.34
CA ILE A 168 -36.89 -18.95 -22.40
C ILE A 168 -36.20 -20.24 -22.88
N LEU A 169 -35.09 -20.13 -23.61
CA LEU A 169 -34.20 -21.24 -23.92
C LEU A 169 -33.31 -21.58 -22.70
N THR A 170 -33.71 -22.57 -21.91
CA THR A 170 -32.86 -23.13 -20.84
C THR A 170 -31.97 -24.26 -21.36
N TRP A 171 -30.64 -24.16 -21.20
CA TRP A 171 -29.71 -25.27 -21.46
C TRP A 171 -29.48 -26.10 -20.19
N LYS A 172 -29.72 -27.42 -20.27
CA LYS A 172 -29.33 -28.39 -19.22
C LYS A 172 -28.07 -29.16 -19.64
N GLN A 173 -27.01 -29.06 -18.86
CA GLN A 173 -25.77 -29.81 -19.03
C GLN A 173 -26.00 -31.30 -18.70
N ARG A 174 -25.67 -32.21 -19.63
CA ARG A 174 -25.66 -33.66 -19.41
C ARG A 174 -24.22 -34.15 -19.22
N ARG A 175 -23.94 -34.80 -18.08
CA ARG A 175 -22.73 -35.60 -17.88
C ARG A 175 -23.01 -37.03 -18.33
N THR A 176 -22.19 -37.55 -19.25
CA THR A 176 -22.18 -38.97 -19.63
C THR A 176 -20.91 -39.58 -19.05
N TYR A 177 -21.05 -40.58 -18.19
CA TYR A 177 -19.93 -41.43 -17.76
C TYR A 177 -19.72 -42.53 -18.80
N ILE A 178 -18.46 -42.78 -19.15
CA ILE A 178 -18.04 -43.91 -19.98
C ILE A 178 -17.20 -44.80 -19.04
N GLN A 179 -17.67 -46.01 -18.76
CA GLN A 179 -16.86 -47.03 -18.09
C GLN A 179 -15.87 -47.63 -19.09
N GLY A 180 -14.62 -47.73 -18.68
CA GLY A 180 -13.66 -48.70 -19.19
C GLY A 180 -13.55 -49.88 -18.24
#